data_AF-A0A7C1Q8D9-F1
#
_entry.id   AF-A0A7C1Q8D9-F1
#
_cell.length_a   1.000
_cell.length_b   1.000
_cell.length_c   1.000
_cell.angle_alpha   90.00
_cell.angle_beta   90.00
_cell.angle_gamma   90.00
#
_symmetry.space_group_name_H-M   'P 1'
#
loop_
_entity.id
_entity.type
_entity.pdbx_description
1 polymer ?
#
loop_
_entity_poly.entity_id
_entity_poly.type
_entity_poly.pdbx_seq_one_letter_code
_entity_poly.pdbx_strand_id
1 'polypeptide(L)' 'MSDVLLDGRRYEDYPIYSLGYSICSPLHWTKIASELFIISAGYSVPVTINSEIMLGGSSPVT' A
#
# COMPACT_ATOMS: atom_id res chain seq x y z
N MET A 1 -16.13 -5.07 2.53
CA MET A 1 -16.20 -4.79 3.98
C MET A 1 -16.36 -3.29 4.23
N SER A 2 -15.52 -2.44 3.62
CA SER A 2 -15.66 -0.98 3.65
C SER A 2 -17.06 -0.51 3.23
N ASP A 3 -17.64 -1.10 2.18
CA ASP A 3 -18.96 -0.71 1.66
C ASP A 3 -20.08 -0.93 2.69
N VAL A 4 -19.93 -1.96 3.54
CA VAL A 4 -20.86 -2.26 4.63
C VAL A 4 -20.69 -1.26 5.78
N LEU A 5 -19.46 -0.94 6.15
CA LEU A 5 -19.17 0.03 7.23
C LEU A 5 -19.57 1.46 6.88
N LEU A 6 -19.49 1.80 5.59
CA LEU A 6 -19.85 3.13 5.09
C LEU A 6 -21.34 3.31 4.83
N ASP A 7 -22.12 2.22 4.89
CA ASP A 7 -23.58 2.21 4.66
C ASP A 7 -23.94 2.89 3.32
N GLY A 8 -23.26 2.48 2.25
CA GLY A 8 -23.48 3.03 0.91
C GLY A 8 -22.84 4.41 0.64
N ARG A 9 -22.19 5.05 1.62
CA ARG A 9 -21.38 6.25 1.37
C ARG A 9 -20.12 5.92 0.58
N ARG A 10 -19.66 6.88 -0.21
CA ARG A 10 -18.42 6.74 -0.97
C ARG A 10 -17.23 6.83 -0.02
N TYR A 11 -16.25 5.97 -0.25
CA TYR A 11 -15.07 5.90 0.59
C TYR A 11 -14.25 7.20 0.60
N GLU A 12 -14.16 7.90 -0.53
CA GLU A 12 -13.40 9.15 -0.66
C GLU A 12 -13.93 10.29 0.21
N ASP A 13 -15.22 10.26 0.57
CA ASP A 13 -15.83 11.26 1.46
C ASP A 13 -15.53 10.97 2.94
N TYR A 14 -15.23 9.70 3.27
CA TYR A 14 -14.99 9.22 4.63
C TYR A 14 -13.93 8.10 4.65
N PRO A 15 -12.64 8.42 4.44
CA PRO A 15 -11.59 7.42 4.44
C PRO A 15 -11.39 6.82 5.83
N ILE A 16 -11.75 5.54 6.01
CA ILE A 16 -11.71 4.85 7.31
C ILE A 16 -10.51 3.89 7.50
N TYR A 17 -9.74 3.63 6.44
CA TYR A 17 -8.55 2.78 6.49
C TYR A 17 -7.53 3.21 5.43
N SER A 18 -6.27 2.82 5.58
CA SER A 18 -5.25 2.94 4.53
C SER A 18 -4.54 1.61 4.34
N LEU A 19 -3.91 1.40 3.19
CA LEU A 19 -3.08 0.22 2.95
C LEU A 19 -1.59 0.61 3.04
N GLY A 20 -0.79 -0.28 3.60
CA GLY A 20 0.67 -0.15 3.64
C GLY A 20 1.30 -1.34 2.94
N TYR A 21 2.28 -1.09 2.07
CA TYR A 21 3.05 -2.16 1.43
C TYR A 21 4.55 -1.87 1.46
N SER A 22 5.30 -2.79 2.07
CA SER A 22 6.76 -2.79 2.07
C SER A 22 7.29 -3.47 0.81
N ILE A 23 8.09 -2.77 0.02
CA ILE A 23 8.78 -3.38 -1.14
C ILE A 23 9.75 -4.48 -0.69
N CYS A 24 10.13 -5.35 -1.62
CA CYS A 24 11.19 -6.31 -1.40
C CYS A 24 12.54 -5.61 -1.62
N SER A 25 13.23 -5.27 -0.54
CA SER A 25 14.53 -4.61 -0.61
C SER A 25 15.62 -5.58 -1.10
N PRO A 26 16.56 -5.16 -1.96
CA PRO A 26 16.71 -3.81 -2.52
C PRO A 26 15.88 -3.60 -3.80
N LEU A 27 15.08 -2.53 -3.88
CA LEU A 27 14.44 -2.05 -5.13
C LEU A 27 13.62 -3.08 -5.96
N HIS A 28 13.04 -4.11 -5.34
CA HIS A 28 12.17 -5.06 -6.03
C HIS A 28 10.71 -4.89 -5.63
N TRP A 29 9.83 -4.99 -6.62
CA TRP A 29 8.39 -5.06 -6.46
C TRP A 29 7.93 -6.49 -6.70
N THR A 30 7.15 -7.05 -5.79
CA THR A 30 6.51 -8.34 -6.03
C THR A 30 5.30 -8.15 -6.93
N LYS A 31 4.85 -9.22 -7.59
CA LYS A 31 3.59 -9.21 -8.35
C LYS A 31 2.41 -8.75 -7.47
N ILE A 32 2.36 -9.23 -6.22
CA ILE A 32 1.31 -8.89 -5.25
C ILE A 32 1.34 -7.39 -4.94
N ALA A 33 2.52 -6.80 -4.80
CA ALA A 33 2.69 -5.36 -4.57
C ALA A 33 2.02 -4.54 -5.67
N SER A 34 2.34 -4.87 -6.92
CA SER A 34 1.84 -4.18 -8.10
C SER A 34 0.33 -4.36 -8.25
N GLU A 35 -0.18 -5.57 -8.02
CA GLU A 35 -1.62 -5.85 -8.06
C GLU A 35 -2.38 -5.08 -6.98
N LEU A 36 -1.88 -5.03 -5.75
CA LEU A 36 -2.49 -4.28 -4.66
C LEU A 36 -2.56 -2.78 -4.99
N PHE A 37 -1.50 -2.22 -5.56
CA PHE A 37 -1.47 -0.81 -5.97
C PHE A 37 -2.50 -0.50 -7.07
N ILE A 38 -2.59 -1.35 -8.09
CA ILE A 38 -3.55 -1.17 -9.20
C ILE A 38 -5.00 -1.28 -8.68
N ILE A 39 -5.29 -2.30 -7.86
CA ILE A 39 -6.65 -2.53 -7.35
C ILE A 39 -7.06 -1.38 -6.43
N SER A 40 -6.23 -1.01 -5.46
CA SER A 40 -6.54 0.04 -4.47
C SER A 40 -6.74 1.42 -5.09
N ALA A 41 -5.98 1.76 -6.15
CA ALA A 41 -6.16 3.01 -6.89
C ALA A 41 -7.57 3.14 -7.49
N GLY A 42 -8.22 2.01 -7.86
CA GLY A 42 -9.59 2.00 -8.37
C GLY A 42 -10.66 2.32 -7.31
N TYR A 43 -10.32 2.28 -6.03
CA TYR A 43 -11.25 2.51 -4.90
C TYR A 43 -10.96 3.80 -4.12
N SER A 44 -10.08 4.67 -4.64
CA SER A 44 -9.65 5.91 -3.96
C SER A 44 -8.99 5.66 -2.58
N VAL A 45 -8.49 4.46 -2.33
CA VAL A 45 -7.89 4.08 -1.04
C VAL A 45 -6.45 4.60 -0.96
N PRO A 46 -6.07 5.37 0.08
CA PRO A 46 -4.69 5.78 0.28
C PRO A 46 -3.77 4.59 0.49
N VAL A 47 -2.68 4.56 -0.28
CA VAL A 47 -1.64 3.54 -0.17
C VAL A 47 -0.31 4.18 0.19
N THR A 48 0.28 3.70 1.27
CA THR A 48 1.65 4.01 1.64
C THR A 48 2.57 2.93 1.10
N ILE A 49 3.61 3.34 0.39
CA ILE A 49 4.70 2.48 -0.03
C ILE A 49 5.89 2.78 0.88
N ASN A 50 6.43 1.75 1.49
CA ASN A 50 7.64 1.84 2.30
C ASN A 50 8.64 0.74 1.91
N SER A 51 9.79 0.77 2.55
CA SER A 51 10.83 -0.24 2.40
C SER A 51 11.43 -0.47 3.77
N GLU A 52 11.50 -1.72 4.20
CA GLU A 52 12.26 -2.08 5.40
C GLU A 52 13.68 -2.41 4.99
N ILE A 53 14.53 -1.40 5.07
CA ILE A 53 15.94 -1.48 4.71
C ILE A 53 16.79 -1.82 5.93
N MET A 54 17.73 -2.73 5.72
CA MET A 54 18.83 -2.99 6.64
C MET A 54 20.10 -2.44 6.00
N LEU A 55 20.75 -1.47 6.65
CA LEU A 55 22.02 -0.92 6.17
C LEU A 55 23.07 -2.03 6.04
N GLY A 56 23.71 -2.12 4.88
CA GLY A 56 24.67 -3.17 4.55
C GLY A 56 24.07 -4.54 4.22
N GLY A 57 22.75 -4.74 4.41
CA GLY A 57 22.04 -5.95 4.04
C GLY A 57 21.22 -5.75 2.76
N SER A 58 20.25 -4.84 2.83
CA SER A 58 19.31 -4.54 1.75
C SER A 58 19.35 -3.09 1.26
N SER A 59 20.35 -2.33 1.73
CA SER A 59 20.72 -0.97 1.30
C SER A 59 22.25 -0.82 1.43
N PRO A 60 22.90 0.09 0.68
CA PRO A 60 24.28 0.49 0.98
C PRO A 60 24.47 0.93 2.43
N VAL A 61 25.72 0.87 2.91
CA VAL A 61 26.11 1.30 4.27
C VAL A 61 26.29 2.81 4.41
N THR A 62 26.30 3.54 3.28
CA THR A 62 26.60 4.98 3.17
C THR A 62 25.35 5.84 3.28
#